data_AF-A0A7L4ZLK8-F1
#
_entry.id   AF-A0A7L4ZLK8-F1
#
_cell.length_a   1.000
_cell.length_b   1.000
_cell.length_c   1.000
_cell.angle_alpha   90.00
_cell.angle_beta   90.00
_cell.angle_gamma   90.00
#
_symmetry.space_group_name_H-M   'P 1'
#
loop_
_entity.id
_entity.type
_entity.pdbx_description
1 polymer ?
#
loop_
_entity_poly.entity_id
_entity_poly.type
_entity_poly.pdbx_seq_one_letter_code
_entity_poly.pdbx_strand_id
1 'polypeptide(L)'
;MKTVRNLFRFLCILTLVVSLTNCQHDTVSETQQDEALQKEFPFKSSILSKQDVEANTKLSNQMRSLTTLQSSNLAESVYNETYNFTIDTDVVKFVESTENDLHSYTFPISRENNTSSALENLVFSYNATTDNYEASLVTYHFTASQQQEFLLTQHVRTPYEISYESIAVNLSDIVGETSLPCTTNYTEYHTTPDTGETFVHSSSIGNVNNECEHEDTSGNTSCTVYTIITTDCPVSGSTSGSPSSPSNSPTGGGNTTPNNDNDNDDRVITSPILSPSQIITDCMNGDSFNPLLSEEALNWLQENRSSSAAMSNYLKNVGCDESAQNFVEEAIEEMMANPNLTFEEYIEQQVEDILEANPFALLEIDCNQIDHWQTLAQHIPPQTVKDKIEGLHANHEAALGDWQIQSLEEAGGKVLNLDYFAVKVTTLPNNPVTGTQFNAQDFLVYFRKNINNFTNGSTFEPYCEIPSICQQETNLWNTTNILGAIVKLDIPAYNGVGGDTFGNDGVVVCSEFTNNYWNFMTMEAPYDYSHPVSGTRQFGFETNSDGSYNFYVRGVDRFNSRAQEIAAGIVFGDDIFSKADELWETVQEKLSIFINANGGGSTIVTPVTNRANWEKVKDVLQGKRPTSDLGCN
;
A
#
# COMPACT_ATOMS: atom_id res chain seq x y z
N MET A 1 -43.72 -18.86 -48.66
CA MET A 1 -43.13 -17.67 -49.33
C MET A 1 -43.09 -16.38 -48.51
N LYS A 2 -43.87 -16.20 -47.42
CA LYS A 2 -43.76 -15.01 -46.55
C LYS A 2 -42.56 -15.03 -45.59
N THR A 3 -42.10 -16.22 -45.18
CA THR A 3 -40.99 -16.39 -44.23
C THR A 3 -39.60 -16.12 -44.82
N VAL A 4 -39.36 -16.50 -46.08
CA VAL A 4 -38.09 -16.22 -46.79
C VAL A 4 -37.91 -14.72 -47.06
N ARG A 5 -39.01 -13.99 -47.27
CA ARG A 5 -39.00 -12.55 -47.53
C ARG A 5 -38.72 -11.72 -46.26
N ASN A 6 -39.02 -12.24 -45.08
CA ASN A 6 -38.69 -11.59 -43.81
C ASN A 6 -37.26 -11.87 -43.38
N LEU A 7 -36.71 -13.06 -43.68
CA LEU A 7 -35.31 -13.38 -43.42
C LEU A 7 -34.36 -12.54 -44.28
N PHE A 8 -34.69 -12.31 -45.56
CA PHE A 8 -33.90 -11.45 -46.44
C PHE A 8 -33.95 -9.97 -46.03
N ARG A 9 -35.08 -9.50 -45.48
CA ARG A 9 -35.20 -8.14 -44.93
C ARG A 9 -34.38 -7.95 -43.66
N PHE A 10 -34.35 -8.95 -42.77
CA PHE A 10 -33.50 -8.92 -41.59
C PHE A 10 -32.01 -8.95 -41.96
N LEU A 11 -31.62 -9.75 -42.95
CA LEU A 11 -30.23 -9.84 -43.41
C LEU A 11 -29.74 -8.54 -44.08
N CYS A 12 -30.61 -7.86 -44.85
CA CYS A 12 -30.30 -6.55 -45.44
C CYS A 12 -30.24 -5.41 -44.41
N ILE A 13 -31.05 -5.46 -43.35
CA ILE A 13 -30.99 -4.46 -42.27
C ILE A 13 -29.74 -4.69 -41.41
N LEU A 14 -29.35 -5.94 -41.15
CA LEU A 14 -28.13 -6.26 -40.40
C LEU A 14 -26.86 -5.84 -41.16
N THR A 15 -26.83 -5.98 -42.50
CA THR A 15 -25.70 -5.51 -43.33
C THR A 15 -25.65 -3.99 -43.50
N LEU A 16 -26.78 -3.28 -43.41
CA LEU A 16 -26.83 -1.82 -43.40
C LEU A 16 -26.38 -1.21 -42.06
N VAL A 17 -26.59 -1.93 -40.94
CA VAL A 17 -26.16 -1.48 -39.59
C VAL A 17 -24.66 -1.72 -39.38
N VAL A 18 -24.07 -2.77 -39.98
CA VAL A 18 -22.63 -3.05 -39.89
C VAL A 18 -21.80 -2.14 -40.82
N SER A 19 -22.41 -1.44 -41.77
CA SER A 19 -21.71 -0.50 -42.68
C SER A 19 -21.69 0.96 -42.20
N LEU A 20 -22.29 1.27 -41.04
CA LEU A 20 -22.34 2.62 -40.48
C LEU A 20 -21.43 2.84 -39.25
N THR A 21 -20.52 1.91 -38.93
CA THR A 21 -19.56 2.08 -37.82
C THR A 21 -18.12 2.37 -38.27
N ASN A 22 -17.88 2.73 -39.54
CA ASN A 22 -16.62 3.37 -39.93
C ASN A 22 -16.83 4.88 -40.03
N CYS A 23 -16.71 5.56 -38.88
CA CYS A 23 -16.43 7.00 -38.90
C CYS A 23 -14.99 7.19 -39.35
N GLN A 24 -14.91 7.64 -40.60
CA GLN A 24 -13.88 8.47 -41.19
C GLN A 24 -13.51 9.60 -40.20
N HIS A 25 -12.26 9.68 -39.76
CA HIS A 25 -11.73 10.93 -39.20
C HIS A 25 -10.97 11.62 -40.32
N ASP A 26 -11.52 12.76 -40.74
CA ASP A 26 -10.91 13.66 -41.70
C ASP A 26 -9.55 14.16 -41.19
N THR A 27 -8.60 14.21 -42.12
CA THR A 27 -7.28 14.80 -41.95
C THR A 27 -7.39 16.30 -41.67
N VAL A 28 -7.08 16.71 -40.45
CA VAL A 28 -6.56 18.05 -40.16
C VAL A 28 -5.06 17.93 -40.00
N SER A 29 -4.34 18.60 -40.90
CA SER A 29 -2.90 18.77 -40.87
C SER A 29 -2.54 19.68 -39.69
N GLU A 30 -2.08 19.10 -38.59
CA GLU A 30 -1.18 19.79 -37.68
C GLU A 30 0.21 19.17 -37.82
N THR A 31 1.12 20.02 -38.25
CA THR A 31 2.54 19.71 -38.41
C THR A 31 3.17 19.83 -37.02
N GLN A 32 3.14 18.74 -36.25
CA GLN A 32 4.07 18.54 -35.14
C GLN A 32 4.84 17.25 -35.41
N GLN A 33 6.15 17.39 -35.27
CA GLN A 33 7.13 16.38 -35.57
C GLN A 33 7.24 15.50 -34.33
N ASP A 34 6.33 14.53 -34.19
CA ASP A 34 6.44 13.47 -33.17
C ASP A 34 7.49 12.47 -33.67
N GLU A 35 8.67 12.46 -33.04
CA GLU A 35 9.53 11.28 -33.04
C GLU A 35 8.77 10.20 -32.27
N ALA A 36 8.22 9.22 -32.99
CA ALA A 36 7.52 8.11 -32.37
C ALA A 36 8.50 7.32 -31.47
N LEU A 37 8.30 7.37 -30.15
CA LEU A 37 8.97 6.53 -29.16
C LEU A 37 8.92 5.07 -29.64
N GLN A 38 10.07 4.54 -30.07
CA GLN A 38 10.16 3.18 -30.58
C GLN A 38 10.07 2.23 -29.39
N LYS A 39 8.97 1.47 -29.32
CA LYS A 39 8.77 0.43 -28.31
C LYS A 39 9.80 -0.68 -28.51
N GLU A 40 10.58 -0.97 -27.47
CA GLU A 40 11.68 -1.93 -27.47
C GLU A 40 11.50 -2.96 -26.35
N PHE A 41 12.39 -3.95 -26.30
CA PHE A 41 12.33 -5.09 -25.38
C PHE A 41 12.27 -4.66 -23.91
N PRO A 42 11.47 -5.34 -23.05
CA PRO A 42 11.38 -4.95 -21.65
C PRO A 42 12.63 -5.37 -20.88
N PHE A 43 13.18 -4.43 -20.13
CA PHE A 43 14.21 -4.72 -19.13
C PHE A 43 13.55 -5.03 -17.79
N LYS A 44 14.19 -5.92 -17.03
CA LYS A 44 13.86 -6.16 -15.64
C LYS A 44 15.08 -5.86 -14.79
N SER A 45 14.84 -5.30 -13.62
CA SER A 45 15.86 -5.18 -12.60
C SER A 45 15.42 -5.74 -11.27
N SER A 46 16.39 -6.21 -10.52
CA SER A 46 16.24 -6.67 -9.14
C SER A 46 17.45 -6.25 -8.32
N ILE A 47 17.25 -6.09 -7.02
CA ILE A 47 18.34 -5.98 -6.07
C ILE A 47 18.66 -7.39 -5.58
N LEU A 48 19.91 -7.82 -5.74
CA LEU A 48 20.34 -9.14 -5.29
C LEU A 48 21.10 -9.06 -3.98
N SER A 49 21.06 -10.16 -3.22
CA SER A 49 21.89 -10.34 -2.04
C SER A 49 23.31 -10.76 -2.43
N LYS A 50 24.25 -10.59 -1.50
CA LYS A 50 25.60 -11.14 -1.63
C LYS A 50 25.62 -12.65 -1.94
N GLN A 51 24.72 -13.42 -1.35
CA GLN A 51 24.64 -14.86 -1.58
C GLN A 51 24.27 -15.19 -3.04
N ASP A 52 23.40 -14.38 -3.65
CA ASP A 52 23.00 -14.53 -5.05
C ASP A 52 24.17 -14.19 -5.99
N VAL A 53 24.99 -13.19 -5.65
CA VAL A 53 26.21 -12.83 -6.39
C VAL A 53 27.25 -13.96 -6.29
N GLU A 54 27.46 -14.51 -5.10
CA GLU A 54 28.42 -15.61 -4.86
C GLU A 54 28.03 -16.90 -5.60
N ALA A 55 26.74 -17.12 -5.85
CA ALA A 55 26.27 -18.24 -6.65
C ALA A 55 26.73 -18.14 -8.12
N ASN A 56 26.97 -16.93 -8.64
CA ASN A 56 27.50 -16.72 -9.98
C ASN A 56 29.03 -16.82 -9.98
N THR A 57 29.52 -18.04 -10.23
CA THR A 57 30.96 -18.33 -10.22
C THR A 57 31.78 -17.51 -11.22
N LYS A 58 31.21 -17.14 -12.38
CA LYS A 58 31.91 -16.34 -13.42
C LYS A 58 32.12 -14.91 -12.94
N LEU A 59 31.06 -14.27 -12.47
CA LEU A 59 31.12 -12.93 -11.87
C LEU A 59 32.07 -12.91 -10.67
N SER A 60 31.92 -13.88 -9.76
CA SER A 60 32.79 -14.01 -8.59
C SER A 60 34.27 -14.15 -8.96
N ASN A 61 34.59 -14.83 -10.06
CA ASN A 61 35.98 -14.94 -10.54
C ASN A 61 36.50 -13.60 -11.08
N GLN A 62 35.68 -12.86 -11.84
CA GLN A 62 36.04 -11.54 -12.36
C GLN A 62 36.24 -10.50 -11.26
N MET A 63 35.36 -10.52 -10.24
CA MET A 63 35.51 -9.68 -9.06
C MET A 63 36.83 -10.00 -8.34
N ARG A 64 37.18 -11.29 -8.17
CA ARG A 64 38.45 -11.66 -7.54
C ARG A 64 39.68 -11.20 -8.32
N SER A 65 39.66 -11.23 -9.65
CA SER A 65 40.78 -10.77 -10.48
C SER A 65 41.02 -9.27 -10.44
N LEU A 66 39.98 -8.47 -10.16
CA LEU A 66 40.12 -7.02 -9.96
C LEU A 66 40.78 -6.66 -8.63
N THR A 67 40.87 -7.60 -7.69
CA THR A 67 41.22 -7.31 -6.31
C THR A 67 42.65 -7.77 -6.05
N THR A 68 43.49 -6.89 -5.49
CA THR A 68 44.84 -7.26 -5.05
C THR A 68 44.77 -8.08 -3.75
N LEU A 69 44.32 -9.34 -3.88
CA LEU A 69 44.40 -10.46 -2.93
C LEU A 69 44.39 -10.11 -1.42
N GLN A 70 43.27 -10.37 -0.74
CA GLN A 70 43.25 -11.18 0.50
C GLN A 70 41.83 -11.62 0.92
N SER A 71 41.40 -12.79 0.42
CA SER A 71 40.58 -13.82 1.08
C SER A 71 39.64 -14.51 0.07
N SER A 72 39.39 -15.80 0.28
CA SER A 72 38.61 -16.67 -0.61
C SER A 72 37.09 -16.47 -0.50
N ASN A 73 36.64 -15.51 0.31
CA ASN A 73 35.24 -15.11 0.48
C ASN A 73 35.14 -13.64 0.06
N LEU A 74 34.08 -13.27 -0.68
CA LEU A 74 33.83 -11.85 -0.92
C LEU A 74 33.57 -11.20 0.45
N ALA A 75 34.35 -10.21 0.85
CA ALA A 75 34.04 -9.39 2.02
C ALA A 75 32.85 -8.48 1.67
N GLU A 76 32.15 -7.92 2.66
CA GLU A 76 31.05 -6.95 2.46
C GLU A 76 31.48 -5.76 1.58
N SER A 77 32.77 -5.41 1.68
CA SER A 77 33.43 -4.42 0.83
C SER A 77 34.67 -4.98 0.17
N VAL A 78 35.04 -4.45 -1.00
CA VAL A 78 36.31 -4.81 -1.62
C VAL A 78 37.04 -3.58 -2.16
N TYR A 79 38.20 -3.29 -1.58
CA TYR A 79 39.06 -2.19 -2.00
C TYR A 79 39.91 -2.57 -3.23
N ASN A 80 39.98 -1.67 -4.20
CA ASN A 80 40.81 -1.78 -5.39
C ASN A 80 41.96 -0.76 -5.34
N GLU A 81 43.17 -1.23 -5.10
CA GLU A 81 44.38 -0.37 -5.05
C GLU A 81 44.71 0.28 -6.40
N THR A 82 44.45 -0.42 -7.52
CA THR A 82 44.79 0.06 -8.87
C THR A 82 43.94 1.25 -9.26
N TYR A 83 42.66 1.23 -8.89
CA TYR A 83 41.69 2.26 -9.29
C TYR A 83 41.25 3.16 -8.13
N ASN A 84 41.75 2.92 -6.91
CA ASN A 84 41.50 3.72 -5.71
C ASN A 84 40.01 3.95 -5.42
N PHE A 85 39.24 2.85 -5.36
CA PHE A 85 37.85 2.84 -4.91
C PHE A 85 37.52 1.58 -4.12
N THR A 86 36.46 1.64 -3.34
CA THR A 86 35.88 0.52 -2.59
C THR A 86 34.55 0.13 -3.21
N ILE A 87 34.41 -1.14 -3.56
CA ILE A 87 33.18 -1.74 -4.09
C ILE A 87 32.26 -2.09 -2.92
N ASP A 88 30.98 -1.72 -3.02
CA ASP A 88 29.94 -2.21 -2.14
C ASP A 88 29.30 -3.48 -2.70
N THR A 89 29.43 -4.60 -1.99
CA THR A 89 28.95 -5.91 -2.46
C THR A 89 27.66 -6.36 -1.78
N ASP A 90 27.18 -5.61 -0.78
CA ASP A 90 25.96 -5.95 -0.05
C ASP A 90 24.70 -5.55 -0.82
N VAL A 91 24.84 -4.59 -1.73
CA VAL A 91 23.77 -4.12 -2.61
C VAL A 91 24.27 -4.17 -4.05
N VAL A 92 23.65 -5.03 -4.86
CA VAL A 92 23.90 -5.09 -6.30
C VAL A 92 22.58 -4.94 -7.05
N LYS A 93 22.60 -4.15 -8.12
CA LYS A 93 21.50 -4.11 -9.08
C LYS A 93 21.79 -5.07 -10.22
N PHE A 94 20.95 -6.08 -10.38
CA PHE A 94 20.96 -6.94 -11.55
C PHE A 94 19.98 -6.39 -12.57
N VAL A 95 20.41 -6.25 -13.81
CA VAL A 95 19.56 -5.83 -14.93
C VAL A 95 19.65 -6.90 -16.01
N GLU A 96 18.50 -7.37 -16.49
CA GLU A 96 18.42 -8.36 -17.56
C GLU A 96 17.42 -7.95 -18.63
N SER A 97 17.73 -8.33 -19.87
CA SER A 97 16.79 -8.36 -20.98
C SER A 97 15.89 -9.59 -20.86
N THR A 98 14.59 -9.44 -21.13
CA THR A 98 13.68 -10.59 -21.13
C THR A 98 13.72 -11.42 -22.42
N GLU A 99 14.45 -10.98 -23.43
CA GLU A 99 14.40 -11.56 -24.78
C GLU A 99 15.73 -12.11 -25.30
N ASN A 100 16.84 -11.73 -24.66
CA ASN A 100 18.17 -12.24 -24.99
C ASN A 100 19.02 -12.38 -23.73
N ASP A 101 20.22 -12.93 -23.87
CA ASP A 101 21.12 -13.17 -22.75
C ASP A 101 21.86 -11.90 -22.28
N LEU A 102 21.44 -10.70 -22.69
CA LEU A 102 22.05 -9.45 -22.24
C LEU A 102 21.67 -9.18 -20.79
N HIS A 103 22.66 -9.11 -19.92
CA HIS A 103 22.48 -8.78 -18.52
C HIS A 103 23.73 -8.18 -17.90
N SER A 104 23.57 -7.48 -16.78
CA SER A 104 24.68 -6.89 -16.04
C SER A 104 24.44 -6.86 -14.53
N TYR A 105 25.53 -6.70 -13.79
CA TYR A 105 25.55 -6.47 -12.35
C TYR A 105 26.18 -5.10 -12.10
N THR A 106 25.43 -4.20 -11.48
CA THR A 106 25.85 -2.83 -11.17
C THR A 106 26.07 -2.72 -9.67
N PHE A 107 27.31 -2.42 -9.27
CA PHE A 107 27.73 -2.26 -7.88
C PHE A 107 27.97 -0.77 -7.59
N PRO A 108 27.48 -0.24 -6.46
CA PRO A 108 27.91 1.07 -6.00
C PRO A 108 29.38 1.03 -5.64
N ILE A 109 30.11 2.11 -5.95
CA ILE A 109 31.47 2.31 -5.46
C ILE A 109 31.57 3.58 -4.63
N SER A 110 32.58 3.62 -3.77
CA SER A 110 32.95 4.79 -2.96
C SER A 110 34.44 5.07 -3.10
N ARG A 111 34.83 6.34 -3.03
CA ARG A 111 36.23 6.77 -2.99
C ARG A 111 36.46 7.58 -1.73
N GLU A 112 37.64 7.42 -1.13
CA GLU A 112 38.03 8.23 0.03
C GLU A 112 38.02 9.72 -0.36
N ASN A 113 37.30 10.54 0.43
CA ASN A 113 37.17 11.99 0.26
C ASN A 113 36.47 12.47 -1.04
N ASN A 114 35.58 11.67 -1.62
CA ASN A 114 34.80 12.16 -2.76
C ASN A 114 33.72 13.16 -2.29
N THR A 115 33.93 14.45 -2.52
CA THR A 115 32.93 15.51 -2.30
C THR A 115 32.17 15.86 -3.58
N SER A 116 32.29 15.04 -4.63
CA SER A 116 31.58 15.23 -5.89
C SER A 116 30.15 14.72 -5.76
N SER A 117 29.20 15.41 -6.40
CA SER A 117 27.83 14.92 -6.60
C SER A 117 27.73 13.86 -7.71
N ALA A 118 28.87 13.49 -8.33
CA ALA A 118 28.92 12.43 -9.33
C ALA A 118 28.70 11.05 -8.70
N LEU A 119 27.83 10.26 -9.30
CA LEU A 119 27.57 8.88 -8.91
C LEU A 119 28.43 7.94 -9.78
N GLU A 120 29.23 7.10 -9.14
CA GLU A 120 30.05 6.09 -9.83
C GLU A 120 29.56 4.69 -9.52
N ASN A 121 29.42 3.85 -10.54
CA ASN A 121 29.07 2.45 -10.42
C ASN A 121 30.04 1.56 -11.20
N LEU A 122 30.41 0.42 -10.60
CA LEU A 122 31.15 -0.64 -11.26
C LEU A 122 30.15 -1.60 -11.90
N VAL A 123 30.20 -1.74 -13.23
CA VAL A 123 29.27 -2.56 -14.00
C VAL A 123 30.02 -3.76 -14.57
N PHE A 124 29.53 -4.96 -14.26
CA PHE A 124 29.94 -6.20 -14.91
C PHE A 124 28.90 -6.61 -15.94
N SER A 125 29.24 -6.50 -17.22
CA SER A 125 28.36 -6.84 -18.34
C SER A 125 28.71 -8.19 -18.92
N TYR A 126 27.68 -9.00 -19.19
CA TYR A 126 27.88 -10.32 -19.76
C TYR A 126 28.22 -10.23 -21.25
N ASN A 127 29.35 -10.82 -21.64
CA ASN A 127 29.78 -10.96 -23.02
C ASN A 127 29.52 -12.40 -23.49
N ALA A 128 28.61 -12.56 -24.45
CA ALA A 128 28.21 -13.86 -24.96
C ALA A 128 29.32 -14.55 -25.79
N THR A 129 30.18 -13.80 -26.47
CA THR A 129 31.33 -14.32 -27.22
C THR A 129 32.40 -14.92 -26.32
N THR A 130 32.72 -14.25 -25.20
CA THR A 130 33.73 -14.74 -24.25
C THR A 130 33.15 -15.68 -23.19
N ASP A 131 31.81 -15.80 -23.14
CA ASP A 131 31.06 -16.54 -22.12
C ASP A 131 31.41 -16.08 -20.69
N ASN A 132 31.68 -14.79 -20.51
CA ASN A 132 32.25 -14.21 -19.30
C ASN A 132 31.79 -12.77 -19.07
N TYR A 133 32.15 -12.18 -17.92
CA TYR A 133 31.86 -10.77 -17.62
C TYR A 133 33.05 -9.87 -17.90
N GLU A 134 32.75 -8.67 -18.40
CA GLU A 134 33.68 -7.57 -18.56
C GLU A 134 33.32 -6.44 -17.59
N ALA A 135 34.33 -5.81 -17.00
CA ALA A 135 34.14 -4.78 -15.99
C ALA A 135 34.28 -3.38 -16.62
N SER A 136 33.43 -2.46 -16.21
CA SER A 136 33.49 -1.07 -16.61
C SER A 136 33.11 -0.14 -15.48
N LEU A 137 33.68 1.06 -15.47
CA LEU A 137 33.28 2.15 -14.60
C LEU A 137 32.31 3.06 -15.36
N VAL A 138 31.13 3.25 -14.79
CA VAL A 138 30.14 4.20 -15.30
C VAL A 138 29.99 5.33 -14.29
N THR A 139 30.14 6.57 -14.76
CA THR A 139 29.99 7.77 -13.93
C THR A 139 28.85 8.62 -14.45
N TYR A 140 27.89 8.91 -13.58
CA TYR A 140 26.78 9.82 -13.80
C TYR A 140 27.12 11.16 -13.18
N HIS A 141 27.32 12.19 -14.01
CA HIS A 141 27.77 13.52 -13.57
C HIS A 141 26.57 14.37 -13.12
N PHE A 142 25.94 13.96 -12.01
CA PHE A 142 24.85 14.72 -11.42
C PHE A 142 25.36 16.01 -10.75
N THR A 143 24.55 17.05 -10.80
CA THR A 143 24.61 18.19 -9.89
C THR A 143 24.06 17.80 -8.51
N ALA A 144 24.37 18.56 -7.46
CA ALA A 144 23.81 18.33 -6.11
C ALA A 144 22.27 18.26 -6.12
N SER A 145 21.61 19.15 -6.87
CA SER A 145 20.15 19.12 -7.02
C SER A 145 19.64 17.87 -7.72
N GLN A 146 20.35 17.38 -8.74
CA GLN A 146 19.98 16.16 -9.47
C GLN A 146 20.22 14.90 -8.61
N GLN A 147 21.28 14.89 -7.81
CA GLN A 147 21.52 13.81 -6.86
C GLN A 147 20.40 13.73 -5.80
N GLN A 148 19.95 14.88 -5.27
CA GLN A 148 18.81 14.91 -4.34
C GLN A 148 17.51 14.46 -5.01
N GLU A 149 17.28 14.87 -6.27
CA GLU A 149 16.15 14.40 -7.07
C GLU A 149 16.19 12.87 -7.23
N PHE A 150 17.36 12.32 -7.55
CA PHE A 150 17.58 10.88 -7.67
C PHE A 150 17.35 10.15 -6.34
N LEU A 151 17.79 10.70 -5.21
CA LEU A 151 17.58 10.13 -3.89
C LEU A 151 16.08 9.92 -3.61
N LEU A 152 15.28 10.96 -3.88
CA LEU A 152 13.85 11.00 -3.58
C LEU A 152 13.01 10.21 -4.58
N THR A 153 13.37 10.26 -5.86
CA THR A 153 12.51 9.77 -6.95
C THR A 153 13.09 8.57 -7.70
N GLN A 154 14.35 8.20 -7.43
CA GLN A 154 15.12 7.21 -8.19
C GLN A 154 15.27 7.57 -9.68
N HIS A 155 15.10 8.85 -10.00
CA HIS A 155 15.09 9.38 -11.35
C HIS A 155 15.63 10.83 -11.35
N VAL A 156 16.21 11.25 -12.47
CA VAL A 156 16.69 12.63 -12.68
C VAL A 156 16.04 13.13 -13.96
N ARG A 157 15.16 14.13 -13.87
CA ARG A 157 14.37 14.61 -15.02
C ARG A 157 15.15 15.53 -15.96
N THR A 158 16.23 16.12 -15.45
CA THR A 158 17.02 17.10 -16.19
C THR A 158 18.23 16.43 -16.86
N PRO A 159 18.70 16.92 -18.03
CA PRO A 159 19.82 16.31 -18.72
C PRO A 159 21.11 16.25 -17.88
N TYR A 160 21.88 15.16 -18.04
CA TYR A 160 23.16 14.97 -17.36
C TYR A 160 24.17 14.24 -18.25
N GLU A 161 25.44 14.32 -17.90
CA GLU A 161 26.54 13.67 -18.63
C GLU A 161 26.83 12.28 -18.05
N ILE A 162 27.12 11.32 -18.93
CA ILE A 162 27.58 9.98 -18.56
C ILE A 162 28.98 9.77 -19.15
N SER A 163 29.90 9.26 -18.34
CA SER A 163 31.19 8.76 -18.81
C SER A 163 31.36 7.28 -18.56
N TYR A 164 32.04 6.62 -19.50
CA TYR A 164 32.29 5.18 -19.51
C TYR A 164 33.79 4.90 -19.65
N GLU A 165 34.32 4.03 -18.81
CA GLU A 165 35.70 3.54 -18.87
C GLU A 165 35.73 2.02 -18.71
N SER A 166 36.33 1.31 -19.67
CA SER A 166 36.55 -0.14 -19.54
C SER A 166 37.67 -0.41 -18.53
N ILE A 167 37.45 -1.38 -17.64
CA ILE A 167 38.42 -1.79 -16.63
C ILE A 167 39.08 -3.08 -17.09
N ALA A 168 40.39 -3.03 -17.34
CA ALA A 168 41.16 -4.21 -17.70
C ALA A 168 41.23 -5.19 -16.53
N VAL A 169 40.59 -6.35 -16.67
CA VAL A 169 40.58 -7.38 -15.63
C VAL A 169 41.75 -8.37 -15.78
N ASN A 170 42.34 -8.48 -16.97
CA ASN A 170 43.53 -9.31 -17.22
C ASN A 170 44.72 -8.53 -17.79
N LEU A 171 45.93 -9.00 -17.46
CA LEU A 171 47.19 -8.43 -17.95
C LEU A 171 47.34 -8.55 -19.49
N SER A 172 46.62 -9.48 -20.13
CA SER A 172 46.58 -9.64 -21.59
C SER A 172 45.90 -8.47 -22.29
N ASP A 173 44.98 -7.81 -21.62
CA ASP A 173 44.11 -6.77 -22.18
C ASP A 173 44.88 -5.43 -22.23
N ILE A 174 45.85 -5.26 -21.33
CA ILE A 174 46.71 -4.08 -21.22
C ILE A 174 47.82 -4.06 -22.31
N VAL A 175 48.20 -5.21 -22.87
CA VAL A 175 49.42 -5.36 -23.69
C VAL A 175 49.14 -5.21 -25.21
N GLY A 176 47.89 -4.95 -25.61
CA GLY A 176 47.47 -4.98 -27.02
C GLY A 176 46.91 -3.70 -27.64
N GLU A 177 46.63 -2.63 -26.89
CA GLU A 177 45.82 -1.53 -27.41
C GLU A 177 46.63 -0.40 -28.05
N THR A 178 46.75 -0.47 -29.37
CA THR A 178 46.78 0.74 -30.22
C THR A 178 45.52 0.74 -31.07
N SER A 179 44.38 1.10 -30.47
CA SER A 179 43.13 1.32 -31.20
C SER A 179 42.98 2.81 -31.55
N LEU A 180 42.33 3.08 -32.68
CA LEU A 180 41.86 4.41 -33.04
C LEU A 180 40.78 4.86 -32.03
N PRO A 181 40.53 6.18 -31.83
CA PRO A 181 39.53 6.63 -30.86
C PRO A 181 38.16 6.04 -31.21
N CYS A 182 37.60 5.27 -30.28
CA CYS A 182 36.25 4.74 -30.39
C CYS A 182 35.23 5.83 -30.02
N THR A 183 34.02 5.72 -30.57
CA THR A 183 32.89 6.59 -30.20
C THR A 183 31.97 5.83 -29.27
N THR A 184 31.67 6.40 -28.11
CA THR A 184 30.70 5.83 -27.15
C THR A 184 29.37 6.53 -27.28
N ASN A 185 28.29 5.75 -27.43
CA ASN A 185 26.92 6.23 -27.51
C ASN A 185 26.13 5.73 -26.29
N TYR A 186 25.29 6.60 -25.74
CA TYR A 186 24.44 6.32 -24.58
C TYR A 186 22.98 6.39 -25.01
N THR A 187 22.25 5.32 -24.77
CA THR A 187 20.81 5.25 -25.07
C THR A 187 20.03 5.03 -23.79
N GLU A 188 19.18 5.99 -23.44
CA GLU A 188 18.29 5.92 -22.28
C GLU A 188 16.96 5.29 -22.66
N TYR A 189 16.53 4.35 -21.83
CA TYR A 189 15.27 3.65 -21.94
C TYR A 189 14.42 3.94 -20.72
N HIS A 190 13.15 4.24 -20.94
CA HIS A 190 12.16 4.43 -19.88
C HIS A 190 11.20 3.25 -19.86
N THR A 191 10.98 2.68 -18.68
CA THR A 191 9.93 1.71 -18.45
C THR A 191 8.78 2.34 -17.68
N THR A 192 7.56 2.20 -18.22
CA THR A 192 6.33 2.71 -17.62
C THR A 192 5.93 1.88 -16.39
N PRO A 193 5.63 2.50 -15.23
CA PRO A 193 5.31 1.75 -14.01
C PRO A 193 4.02 0.92 -14.07
N ASP A 194 3.04 1.34 -14.87
CA ASP A 194 1.70 0.78 -14.93
C ASP A 194 1.56 -0.37 -15.94
N THR A 195 2.27 -0.25 -17.08
CA THR A 195 2.19 -1.17 -18.22
C THR A 195 3.45 -2.01 -18.38
N GLY A 196 4.58 -1.59 -17.80
CA GLY A 196 5.87 -2.27 -17.92
C GLY A 196 6.47 -2.18 -19.34
N GLU A 197 5.97 -1.27 -20.17
CA GLU A 197 6.45 -1.07 -21.53
C GLU A 197 7.72 -0.24 -21.52
N THR A 198 8.69 -0.59 -22.36
CA THR A 198 9.99 0.08 -22.43
C THR A 198 10.15 0.82 -23.75
N PHE A 199 10.61 2.06 -23.68
CA PHE A 199 10.74 2.96 -24.82
C PHE A 199 12.12 3.60 -24.83
N VAL A 200 12.71 3.76 -26.02
CA VAL A 200 13.90 4.60 -26.19
C VAL A 200 13.48 6.05 -25.98
N HIS A 201 14.03 6.70 -24.96
CA HIS A 201 13.74 8.10 -24.68
C HIS A 201 14.80 9.03 -25.27
N SER A 202 16.09 8.70 -25.13
CA SER A 202 17.15 9.49 -25.76
C SER A 202 18.31 8.62 -26.24
N SER A 203 19.00 9.07 -27.29
CA SER A 203 20.25 8.45 -27.77
C SER A 203 21.24 9.56 -28.14
N SER A 204 22.41 9.55 -27.51
CA SER A 204 23.32 10.70 -27.54
C SER A 204 24.78 10.32 -27.32
N ILE A 205 25.67 11.19 -27.82
CA ILE A 205 27.09 11.14 -27.50
C ILE A 205 27.32 12.07 -26.29
N GLY A 206 27.54 11.47 -25.11
CA GLY A 206 27.95 12.15 -23.88
C GLY A 206 26.85 12.73 -22.99
N ASN A 207 25.75 13.29 -23.52
CA ASN A 207 24.72 13.95 -22.71
C ASN A 207 23.33 13.39 -22.98
N VAL A 208 22.74 12.76 -21.98
CA VAL A 208 21.43 12.13 -22.08
C VAL A 208 20.32 13.08 -21.65
N ASN A 209 19.23 13.12 -22.44
CA ASN A 209 17.97 13.67 -21.97
C ASN A 209 17.21 12.56 -21.22
N ASN A 210 16.52 12.92 -20.15
CA ASN A 210 15.89 11.95 -19.26
C ASN A 210 14.56 12.46 -18.69
N GLU A 211 13.84 13.30 -19.43
CA GLU A 211 12.55 13.83 -18.99
C GLU A 211 11.47 12.74 -19.08
N CYS A 212 10.85 12.38 -17.96
CA CYS A 212 9.74 11.43 -17.95
C CYS A 212 8.53 11.97 -18.71
N GLU A 213 8.23 11.40 -19.88
CA GLU A 213 7.07 11.77 -20.71
C GLU A 213 5.78 11.01 -20.33
N HIS A 214 5.81 10.17 -19.29
CA HIS A 214 4.69 9.36 -18.85
C HIS A 214 4.07 9.87 -17.55
N GLU A 215 2.79 10.24 -17.58
CA GLU A 215 1.95 10.51 -16.40
C GLU A 215 1.07 9.28 -16.11
N ASP A 216 1.12 8.77 -14.87
CA ASP A 216 0.22 7.71 -14.44
C ASP A 216 -1.24 8.20 -14.34
N THR A 217 -2.18 7.30 -14.07
CA THR A 217 -3.61 7.63 -13.93
C THR A 217 -3.93 8.62 -12.80
N SER A 218 -2.97 8.90 -11.92
CA SER A 218 -3.05 9.89 -10.84
C SER A 218 -2.31 11.20 -11.16
N GLY A 219 -1.72 11.33 -12.35
CA GLY A 219 -0.95 12.49 -12.79
C GLY A 219 0.50 12.52 -12.26
N ASN A 220 1.02 11.41 -11.72
CA ASN A 220 2.40 11.35 -11.29
C ASN A 220 3.31 10.91 -12.44
N THR A 221 4.38 11.66 -12.66
CA THR A 221 5.43 11.29 -13.61
C THR A 221 6.50 10.45 -12.92
N SER A 222 6.53 9.14 -13.17
CA SER A 222 7.55 8.22 -12.66
C SER A 222 7.96 7.25 -13.76
N CYS A 223 9.26 7.06 -13.96
CA CYS A 223 9.80 6.10 -14.93
C CYS A 223 11.00 5.39 -14.32
N THR A 224 11.12 4.09 -14.62
CA THR A 224 12.39 3.39 -14.37
C THR A 224 13.31 3.62 -15.56
N VAL A 225 14.56 3.97 -15.29
CA VAL A 225 15.52 4.37 -16.32
C VAL A 225 16.65 3.35 -16.46
N TYR A 226 16.96 2.98 -17.69
CA TYR A 226 18.06 2.08 -18.05
C TYR A 226 18.93 2.71 -19.14
N THR A 227 20.24 2.70 -18.94
CA THR A 227 21.22 3.18 -19.91
C THR A 227 21.84 1.98 -20.64
N ILE A 228 21.81 1.99 -21.97
CA ILE A 228 22.65 1.12 -22.81
C ILE A 228 23.81 1.93 -23.36
N ILE A 229 25.01 1.46 -23.10
CA ILE A 229 26.27 2.04 -23.59
C ILE A 229 26.79 1.15 -24.71
N THR A 230 27.06 1.75 -25.87
CA THR A 230 27.67 1.05 -27.02
C THR A 230 28.94 1.76 -27.44
N THR A 231 29.97 1.00 -27.81
CA THR A 231 31.26 1.54 -28.26
C THR A 231 31.54 1.10 -29.70
N ASP A 232 31.77 2.06 -30.60
CA ASP A 232 32.12 1.81 -32.01
C ASP A 232 33.57 2.22 -32.29
N CYS A 233 34.40 1.24 -32.65
CA CYS A 233 35.82 1.41 -32.93
C CYS A 233 36.13 1.17 -34.43
N PRO A 234 36.71 2.15 -35.15
CA PRO A 234 37.00 1.96 -36.58
C PRO A 234 38.11 0.93 -36.82
N VAL A 235 37.82 -0.12 -37.61
CA VAL A 235 38.78 -1.17 -37.99
C VAL A 235 39.78 -0.70 -39.06
N SER A 236 41.08 -0.81 -38.78
CA SER A 236 42.15 -0.51 -39.75
C SER A 236 42.33 -1.63 -40.77
N GLY A 237 41.90 -1.42 -42.03
CA GLY A 237 42.01 -2.43 -43.10
C GLY A 237 43.44 -2.64 -43.64
N SER A 238 43.93 -3.87 -43.61
CA SER A 238 45.18 -4.30 -44.27
C SER A 238 44.92 -4.73 -45.72
N THR A 239 45.57 -4.08 -46.68
CA THR A 239 45.38 -4.30 -48.12
C THR A 239 46.43 -5.26 -48.68
N SER A 240 46.03 -6.47 -49.07
CA SER A 240 46.85 -7.40 -49.87
C SER A 240 46.34 -7.48 -51.31
N GLY A 241 47.09 -6.91 -52.25
CA GLY A 241 46.75 -6.90 -53.68
C GLY A 241 47.31 -8.08 -54.46
N SER A 242 46.57 -8.51 -55.49
CA SER A 242 47.11 -9.10 -56.73
C SER A 242 46.07 -9.09 -57.87
N PRO A 243 46.50 -9.13 -59.15
CA PRO A 243 45.88 -8.33 -60.22
C PRO A 243 45.36 -9.15 -61.42
N SER A 244 44.30 -8.67 -62.11
CA SER A 244 44.10 -8.89 -63.55
C SER A 244 42.91 -8.11 -64.16
N SER A 245 43.26 -7.08 -64.95
CA SER A 245 42.77 -6.65 -66.29
C SER A 245 41.28 -6.54 -66.71
N PRO A 246 40.96 -5.65 -67.69
CA PRO A 246 39.72 -4.86 -67.72
C PRO A 246 38.78 -5.12 -68.92
N SER A 247 37.46 -4.89 -68.77
CA SER A 247 36.57 -4.52 -69.88
C SER A 247 35.19 -3.95 -69.47
N ASN A 248 34.96 -2.68 -69.85
CA ASN A 248 33.73 -1.97 -70.26
C ASN A 248 32.30 -2.41 -69.85
N SER A 249 31.64 -1.53 -69.06
CA SER A 249 30.27 -0.93 -69.10
C SER A 249 29.05 -1.66 -69.74
N PRO A 250 27.80 -1.22 -69.44
CA PRO A 250 27.16 -0.80 -68.18
C PRO A 250 25.74 -1.44 -68.01
N THR A 251 24.96 -0.93 -67.05
CA THR A 251 23.50 -1.11 -66.80
C THR A 251 23.00 -2.36 -66.07
N GLY A 252 22.33 -2.10 -64.93
CA GLY A 252 21.08 -2.76 -64.57
C GLY A 252 21.09 -3.61 -63.30
N GLY A 253 20.50 -3.05 -62.24
CA GLY A 253 19.57 -3.79 -61.38
C GLY A 253 20.16 -4.74 -60.35
N GLY A 254 19.86 -4.41 -59.09
CA GLY A 254 19.80 -5.37 -57.99
C GLY A 254 21.15 -5.70 -57.39
N ASN A 255 21.39 -5.16 -56.19
CA ASN A 255 22.07 -5.98 -55.21
C ASN A 255 21.52 -5.67 -53.82
N THR A 256 20.83 -6.67 -53.30
CA THR A 256 20.70 -6.98 -51.88
C THR A 256 22.03 -6.72 -51.18
N THR A 257 22.11 -5.68 -50.35
CA THR A 257 23.04 -5.71 -49.23
C THR A 257 22.59 -6.84 -48.31
N PRO A 258 23.43 -7.86 -48.08
CA PRO A 258 23.19 -8.74 -46.95
C PRO A 258 23.35 -7.89 -45.70
N ASN A 259 22.34 -7.87 -44.84
CA ASN A 259 22.53 -7.62 -43.42
C ASN A 259 23.66 -8.55 -42.97
N ASN A 260 24.85 -7.99 -42.76
CA ASN A 260 25.78 -8.56 -41.81
C ASN A 260 25.33 -8.05 -40.44
N ASP A 261 24.21 -8.60 -39.94
CA ASP A 261 23.85 -8.56 -38.52
C ASP A 261 24.77 -9.53 -37.77
N ASN A 262 26.08 -9.22 -37.75
CA ASN A 262 27.02 -9.82 -36.82
C ASN A 262 27.53 -8.72 -35.88
N ASP A 263 26.61 -7.92 -35.36
CA ASP A 263 26.87 -6.86 -34.38
C ASP A 263 26.69 -7.43 -32.96
N ASN A 264 27.50 -8.45 -32.65
CA ASN A 264 27.62 -9.02 -31.31
C ASN A 264 28.89 -8.44 -30.66
N ASP A 265 28.75 -7.57 -29.66
CA ASP A 265 28.80 -7.98 -28.23
C ASP A 265 29.17 -6.86 -27.23
N ASP A 266 29.50 -5.64 -27.66
CA ASP A 266 29.95 -4.59 -26.73
C ASP A 266 28.79 -3.67 -26.28
N ARG A 267 27.75 -4.26 -25.67
CA ARG A 267 26.64 -3.51 -25.08
C ARG A 267 26.67 -3.63 -23.56
N VAL A 268 26.83 -2.50 -22.88
CA VAL A 268 26.74 -2.41 -21.41
C VAL A 268 25.38 -1.85 -21.05
N ILE A 269 24.52 -2.66 -20.43
CA ILE A 269 23.29 -2.18 -19.81
C ILE A 269 23.54 -1.86 -18.35
N THR A 270 23.03 -0.74 -17.85
CA THR A 270 23.14 -0.37 -16.44
C THR A 270 21.99 0.55 -16.03
N SER A 271 21.83 0.75 -14.73
CA SER A 271 20.92 1.71 -14.16
C SER A 271 21.53 2.17 -12.84
N PRO A 272 21.56 3.49 -12.55
CA PRO A 272 22.29 4.01 -11.41
C PRO A 272 21.82 3.40 -10.08
N ILE A 273 22.76 3.20 -9.16
CA ILE A 273 22.49 2.75 -7.79
C ILE A 273 23.39 3.46 -6.77
N LEU A 274 22.80 3.92 -5.67
CA LEU A 274 23.51 4.51 -4.53
C LEU A 274 23.80 3.45 -3.46
N SER A 275 24.91 3.61 -2.73
CA SER A 275 25.15 2.83 -1.51
C SER A 275 24.22 3.31 -0.38
N PRO A 276 23.90 2.44 0.60
CA PRO A 276 23.11 2.84 1.78
C PRO A 276 23.69 4.03 2.54
N SER A 277 25.02 4.08 2.69
CA SER A 277 25.71 5.19 3.37
C SER A 277 25.56 6.52 2.62
N GLN A 278 25.57 6.51 1.27
CA GLN A 278 25.32 7.69 0.46
C GLN A 278 23.88 8.16 0.59
N ILE A 279 22.90 7.24 0.61
CA ILE A 279 21.48 7.59 0.83
C ILE A 279 21.29 8.35 2.14
N ILE A 280 21.93 7.87 3.22
CA ILE A 280 21.87 8.53 4.53
C ILE A 280 22.62 9.86 4.48
N THR A 281 23.84 9.89 3.94
CA THR A 281 24.64 11.11 3.86
C THR A 281 23.95 12.20 3.05
N ASP A 282 23.38 11.88 1.90
CA ASP A 282 22.67 12.83 1.05
C ASP A 282 21.39 13.33 1.73
N CYS A 283 20.67 12.44 2.43
CA CYS A 283 19.51 12.82 3.23
C CYS A 283 19.87 13.78 4.38
N MET A 284 20.92 13.46 5.12
CA MET A 284 21.30 14.18 6.35
C MET A 284 22.12 15.45 6.07
N ASN A 285 22.97 15.42 5.05
CA ASN A 285 23.95 16.45 4.74
C ASN A 285 23.74 17.04 3.33
N GLY A 286 22.50 17.18 2.86
CA GLY A 286 22.18 17.82 1.57
C GLY A 286 22.74 19.26 1.42
N ASP A 287 22.11 20.15 0.66
CA ASP A 287 22.62 21.52 0.40
C ASP A 287 22.77 22.45 1.64
N SER A 288 22.71 21.92 2.86
CA SER A 288 22.94 22.61 4.11
C SER A 288 24.39 23.06 4.28
N PHE A 289 24.56 24.36 4.59
CA PHE A 289 25.82 24.95 5.05
C PHE A 289 26.33 24.39 6.40
N ASN A 290 25.50 23.58 7.08
CA ASN A 290 25.85 22.93 8.34
C ASN A 290 25.43 21.45 8.25
N PRO A 291 26.37 20.52 7.96
CA PRO A 291 26.06 19.10 7.91
C PRO A 291 25.57 18.64 9.29
N LEU A 292 24.52 17.82 9.31
CA LEU A 292 24.02 17.18 10.53
C LEU A 292 25.01 16.09 10.99
N LEU A 293 25.49 15.26 10.08
CA LEU A 293 26.44 14.20 10.43
C LEU A 293 27.88 14.71 10.53
N SER A 294 28.55 14.32 11.60
CA SER A 294 30.00 14.52 11.78
C SER A 294 30.82 13.61 10.85
N GLU A 295 32.08 13.97 10.62
CA GLU A 295 33.02 13.13 9.87
C GLU A 295 33.18 11.73 10.47
N GLU A 296 33.06 11.61 11.80
CA GLU A 296 33.14 10.33 12.50
C GLU A 296 31.91 9.45 12.18
N ALA A 297 30.72 10.05 12.16
CA ALA A 297 29.47 9.39 11.78
C ALA A 297 29.49 8.93 10.31
N LEU A 298 30.05 9.75 9.41
CA LEU A 298 30.20 9.39 7.99
C LEU A 298 31.10 8.18 7.80
N ASN A 299 32.25 8.15 8.50
CA ASN A 299 33.14 6.98 8.47
C ASN A 299 32.46 5.75 9.08
N TRP A 300 31.75 5.93 10.21
CA TRP A 300 31.01 4.84 10.85
C TRP A 300 29.95 4.22 9.92
N LEU A 301 29.20 5.04 9.16
CA LEU A 301 28.20 4.55 8.21
C LEU A 301 28.81 3.71 7.07
N GLN A 302 30.04 4.03 6.65
CA GLN A 302 30.76 3.26 5.64
C GLN A 302 31.23 1.89 6.16
N GLU A 303 31.59 1.84 7.44
CA GLU A 303 32.06 0.63 8.13
C GLU A 303 30.89 -0.26 8.61
N ASN A 304 29.71 0.30 8.91
CA ASN A 304 28.58 -0.40 9.53
C ASN A 304 27.42 -0.61 8.54
N ARG A 305 27.72 -1.32 7.45
CA ARG A 305 26.85 -1.42 6.26
C ARG A 305 25.48 -2.00 6.50
N SER A 306 25.36 -3.05 7.32
CA SER A 306 24.07 -3.64 7.68
C SER A 306 23.16 -2.62 8.36
N SER A 307 23.74 -1.79 9.24
CA SER A 307 23.00 -0.75 9.95
C SER A 307 22.62 0.39 9.01
N SER A 308 23.56 0.81 8.15
CA SER A 308 23.31 1.79 7.09
C SER A 308 22.22 1.32 6.12
N ALA A 309 22.17 0.02 5.79
CA ALA A 309 21.10 -0.54 4.96
C ALA A 309 19.73 -0.39 5.63
N ALA A 310 19.61 -0.79 6.90
CA ALA A 310 18.36 -0.67 7.65
C ALA A 310 17.88 0.79 7.78
N MET A 311 18.79 1.70 8.14
CA MET A 311 18.51 3.15 8.22
C MET A 311 18.11 3.75 6.86
N SER A 312 18.82 3.39 5.78
CA SER A 312 18.49 3.87 4.44
C SER A 312 17.10 3.41 3.99
N ASN A 313 16.68 2.20 4.35
CA ASN A 313 15.35 1.69 4.07
C ASN A 313 14.28 2.41 4.87
N TYR A 314 14.56 2.72 6.14
CA TYR A 314 13.68 3.55 6.96
C TYR A 314 13.46 4.93 6.33
N LEU A 315 14.53 5.63 5.94
CA LEU A 315 14.46 6.95 5.30
C LEU A 315 13.72 6.92 3.96
N LYS A 316 13.87 5.85 3.17
CA LYS A 316 13.11 5.67 1.93
C LYS A 316 11.60 5.52 2.17
N ASN A 317 11.22 4.85 3.25
CA ASN A 317 9.82 4.55 3.55
C ASN A 317 9.11 5.73 4.22
N VAL A 318 9.78 6.39 5.16
CA VAL A 318 9.21 7.49 5.96
C VAL A 318 9.41 8.84 5.25
N GLY A 319 10.42 8.95 4.39
CA GLY A 319 10.88 10.20 3.82
C GLY A 319 12.06 10.78 4.59
N CYS A 320 12.65 11.83 4.03
CA CYS A 320 13.80 12.54 4.59
C CYS A 320 13.39 13.92 5.12
N ASP A 321 12.47 13.95 6.08
CA ASP A 321 12.11 15.19 6.79
C ASP A 321 12.94 15.38 8.06
N GLU A 322 12.81 16.56 8.69
CA GLU A 322 13.56 16.91 9.92
C GLU A 322 13.35 15.89 11.05
N SER A 323 12.16 15.29 11.15
CA SER A 323 11.87 14.30 12.19
C SER A 323 12.61 12.98 11.92
N ALA A 324 12.59 12.52 10.67
CA ALA A 324 13.28 11.32 10.25
C ALA A 324 14.82 11.50 10.33
N GLN A 325 15.32 12.70 9.99
CA GLN A 325 16.73 13.05 10.12
C GLN A 325 17.18 12.98 11.58
N ASN A 326 16.49 13.67 12.49
CA ASN A 326 16.82 13.66 13.92
C ASN A 326 16.78 12.23 14.49
N PHE A 327 15.78 11.42 14.11
CA PHE A 327 15.68 10.03 14.56
C PHE A 327 16.89 9.18 14.12
N VAL A 328 17.34 9.34 12.87
CA VAL A 328 18.50 8.62 12.34
C VAL A 328 19.82 9.16 12.92
N GLU A 329 19.92 10.47 13.17
CA GLU A 329 21.08 11.06 13.87
C GLU A 329 21.24 10.46 15.26
N GLU A 330 20.18 10.48 16.08
CA GLU A 330 20.16 9.90 17.42
C GLU A 330 20.49 8.40 17.39
N ALA A 331 19.94 7.66 16.42
CA ALA A 331 20.26 6.25 16.23
C ALA A 331 21.75 6.02 15.94
N ILE A 332 22.35 6.81 15.05
CA ILE A 332 23.78 6.73 14.73
C ILE A 332 24.62 7.01 15.98
N GLU A 333 24.31 8.06 16.74
CA GLU A 333 25.03 8.41 17.96
C GLU A 333 24.99 7.28 19.01
N GLU A 334 23.81 6.70 19.25
CA GLU A 334 23.63 5.61 20.21
C GLU A 334 24.34 4.31 19.75
N MET A 335 24.27 3.99 18.46
CA MET A 335 24.94 2.82 17.89
C MET A 335 26.47 2.98 17.85
N MET A 336 26.97 4.20 17.64
CA MET A 336 28.39 4.52 17.80
C MET A 336 28.86 4.34 19.25
N ALA A 337 28.01 4.72 20.23
CA ALA A 337 28.30 4.52 21.64
C ALA A 337 28.18 3.05 22.09
N ASN A 338 27.32 2.26 21.43
CA ASN A 338 27.09 0.85 21.72
C ASN A 338 27.20 -0.02 20.45
N PRO A 339 28.40 -0.54 20.12
CA PRO A 339 28.63 -1.28 18.87
C PRO A 339 27.85 -2.59 18.71
N ASN A 340 27.19 -3.10 19.75
CA ASN A 340 26.35 -4.30 19.64
C ASN A 340 24.88 -3.97 19.37
N LEU A 341 24.48 -2.71 19.51
CA LEU A 341 23.11 -2.26 19.28
C LEU A 341 22.83 -2.28 17.78
N THR A 342 21.78 -2.98 17.35
CA THR A 342 21.29 -2.88 15.96
C THR A 342 20.26 -1.75 15.82
N PHE A 343 20.00 -1.33 14.59
CA PHE A 343 18.99 -0.29 14.34
C PHE A 343 17.58 -0.76 14.72
N GLU A 344 17.28 -2.05 14.55
CA GLU A 344 16.03 -2.68 14.99
C GLU A 344 15.89 -2.66 16.52
N GLU A 345 16.97 -2.99 17.24
CA GLU A 345 16.99 -2.93 18.71
C GLU A 345 16.85 -1.49 19.22
N TYR A 346 17.41 -0.51 18.52
CA TYR A 346 17.19 0.91 18.82
C TYR A 346 15.72 1.30 18.63
N ILE A 347 15.09 0.91 17.52
CA ILE A 347 13.65 1.16 17.30
C ILE A 347 12.82 0.51 18.41
N GLU A 348 13.13 -0.74 18.80
CA GLU A 348 12.43 -1.43 19.88
C GLU A 348 12.53 -0.66 21.20
N GLN A 349 13.71 -0.19 21.57
CA GLN A 349 13.91 0.63 22.77
C GLN A 349 13.12 1.94 22.72
N GLN A 350 13.11 2.66 21.59
CA GLN A 350 12.33 3.89 21.44
C GLN A 350 10.82 3.62 21.59
N VAL A 351 10.33 2.52 21.02
CA VAL A 351 8.93 2.12 21.17
C VAL A 351 8.64 1.74 22.63
N GLU A 352 9.52 1.02 23.31
CA GLU A 352 9.37 0.67 24.72
C GLU A 352 9.33 1.91 25.62
N ASP A 353 10.23 2.88 25.41
CA ASP A 353 10.27 4.14 26.15
C ASP A 353 8.99 4.97 25.94
N ILE A 354 8.52 5.05 24.69
CA ILE A 354 7.24 5.68 24.35
C ILE A 354 6.07 4.98 25.06
N LEU A 355 6.08 3.65 25.11
CA LEU A 355 5.04 2.85 25.76
C LEU A 355 5.12 2.88 27.29
N GLU A 356 6.30 3.07 27.88
CA GLU A 356 6.46 3.27 29.32
C GLU A 356 5.90 4.64 29.73
N ALA A 357 6.21 5.68 28.97
CA ALA A 357 5.69 7.03 29.19
C ALA A 357 4.18 7.13 28.89
N ASN A 358 3.74 6.50 27.81
CA ASN A 358 2.36 6.44 27.37
C ASN A 358 1.99 5.03 26.88
N PRO A 359 1.41 4.18 27.76
CA PRO A 359 0.98 2.82 27.41
C PRO A 359 -0.05 2.72 26.28
N PHE A 360 -0.59 3.86 25.85
CA PHE A 360 -1.59 4.00 24.81
C PHE A 360 -1.07 4.71 23.55
N ALA A 361 0.23 5.01 23.45
CA ALA A 361 0.80 5.74 22.32
C ALA A 361 0.55 5.07 20.95
N LEU A 362 0.35 3.74 20.95
CA LEU A 362 0.02 2.95 19.75
C LEU A 362 -1.48 2.67 19.60
N LEU A 363 -2.34 3.23 20.46
CA LEU A 363 -3.79 3.11 20.33
C LEU A 363 -4.32 4.35 19.63
N GLU A 364 -4.70 4.20 18.37
CA GLU A 364 -5.45 5.21 17.64
C GLU A 364 -6.94 5.05 17.99
N ILE A 365 -7.47 6.01 18.76
CA ILE A 365 -8.88 6.09 19.10
C ILE A 365 -9.42 7.43 18.64
N ASP A 366 -10.54 7.40 17.92
CA ASP A 366 -11.20 8.60 17.42
C ASP A 366 -11.74 9.47 18.56
N CYS A 367 -11.01 10.56 18.84
CA CYS A 367 -11.30 11.46 19.95
C CYS A 367 -12.62 12.21 19.81
N ASN A 368 -13.22 12.27 18.62
CA ASN A 368 -14.54 12.85 18.43
C ASN A 368 -15.69 11.94 18.91
N GLN A 369 -15.45 10.63 19.08
CA GLN A 369 -16.46 9.67 19.53
C GLN A 369 -16.23 9.18 20.96
N ILE A 370 -15.03 9.36 21.53
CA ILE A 370 -14.66 8.75 22.82
C ILE A 370 -15.62 9.08 23.96
N ASP A 371 -16.09 10.33 24.08
CA ASP A 371 -17.03 10.74 25.13
C ASP A 371 -18.40 10.05 24.96
N HIS A 372 -18.82 9.83 23.71
CA HIS A 372 -20.05 9.13 23.40
C HIS A 372 -19.94 7.63 23.72
N TRP A 373 -18.81 7.00 23.37
CA TRP A 373 -18.54 5.62 23.74
C TRP A 373 -18.37 5.44 25.25
N GLN A 374 -17.75 6.39 25.94
CA GLN A 374 -17.66 6.39 27.39
C GLN A 374 -19.06 6.38 28.04
N THR A 375 -19.98 7.18 27.50
CA THR A 375 -21.38 7.21 27.96
C THR A 375 -22.06 5.85 27.76
N LEU A 376 -21.85 5.18 26.62
CA LEU A 376 -22.43 3.86 26.35
C LEU A 376 -21.78 2.74 27.18
N ALA A 377 -20.47 2.81 27.41
CA ALA A 377 -19.73 1.87 28.25
C ALA A 377 -20.23 1.90 29.70
N GLN A 378 -20.56 3.09 30.21
CA GLN A 378 -21.06 3.29 31.57
C GLN A 378 -22.58 3.13 31.70
N HIS A 379 -23.27 2.80 30.61
CA HIS A 379 -24.72 2.75 30.59
C HIS A 379 -25.26 1.62 31.46
N ILE A 380 -26.15 1.96 32.38
CA ILE A 380 -26.83 1.01 33.27
C ILE A 380 -28.34 1.14 33.03
N PRO A 381 -29.07 0.03 32.85
CA PRO A 381 -30.50 0.09 32.59
C PRO A 381 -31.24 0.63 33.82
N PRO A 382 -32.32 1.41 33.65
CA PRO A 382 -33.10 1.95 34.75
C PRO A 382 -33.77 0.81 35.53
N GLN A 383 -34.06 1.06 36.80
CA GLN A 383 -34.61 0.03 37.70
C GLN A 383 -35.90 -0.60 37.15
N THR A 384 -36.75 0.18 36.48
CA THR A 384 -37.98 -0.35 35.85
C THR A 384 -37.73 -1.42 34.79
N VAL A 385 -36.61 -1.35 34.07
CA VAL A 385 -36.21 -2.39 33.11
C VAL A 385 -35.65 -3.59 33.86
N LYS A 386 -34.81 -3.38 34.88
CA LYS A 386 -34.29 -4.47 35.73
C LYS A 386 -35.41 -5.25 36.41
N ASP A 387 -36.38 -4.56 37.01
CA ASP A 387 -37.56 -5.16 37.66
C ASP A 387 -38.39 -5.98 36.67
N LYS A 388 -38.50 -5.53 35.41
CA LYS A 388 -39.17 -6.29 34.35
C LYS A 388 -38.43 -7.61 34.08
N ILE A 389 -37.11 -7.57 33.91
CA ILE A 389 -36.30 -8.75 33.62
C ILE A 389 -36.30 -9.73 34.81
N GLU A 390 -36.16 -9.25 36.05
CA GLU A 390 -36.32 -10.09 37.26
C GLU A 390 -37.73 -10.71 37.34
N GLY A 391 -38.76 -9.95 36.97
CA GLY A 391 -40.13 -10.45 36.89
C GLY A 391 -40.28 -11.57 35.85
N LEU A 392 -39.59 -11.49 34.71
CA LEU A 392 -39.57 -12.56 33.72
C LEU A 392 -38.81 -13.79 34.24
N HIS A 393 -37.64 -13.59 34.85
CA HIS A 393 -36.88 -14.66 35.50
C HIS A 393 -37.75 -15.46 36.49
N ALA A 394 -38.45 -14.75 37.39
CA ALA A 394 -39.26 -15.40 38.43
C ALA A 394 -40.51 -16.13 37.92
N ASN A 395 -41.04 -15.75 36.75
CA ASN A 395 -42.34 -16.25 36.28
C ASN A 395 -42.25 -17.11 35.01
N HIS A 396 -41.17 -16.97 34.23
CA HIS A 396 -41.01 -17.54 32.88
C HIS A 396 -39.64 -18.22 32.74
N GLU A 397 -39.22 -18.94 33.79
CA GLU A 397 -38.02 -19.76 33.79
C GLU A 397 -38.16 -20.91 32.77
N ALA A 398 -37.10 -21.13 31.99
CA ALA A 398 -37.03 -22.23 31.03
C ALA A 398 -35.94 -23.22 31.44
N ALA A 399 -36.03 -24.45 30.95
CA ALA A 399 -35.01 -25.46 31.19
C ALA A 399 -33.66 -25.14 30.52
N LEU A 400 -33.65 -24.21 29.55
CA LEU A 400 -32.49 -23.78 28.78
C LEU A 400 -32.52 -22.25 28.64
N GLY A 401 -31.43 -21.60 29.05
CA GLY A 401 -31.26 -20.14 29.04
C GLY A 401 -31.85 -19.45 30.28
N ASP A 402 -31.31 -18.28 30.61
CA ASP A 402 -31.78 -17.40 31.68
C ASP A 402 -32.28 -16.05 31.14
N TRP A 403 -32.84 -15.21 32.01
CA TRP A 403 -33.18 -13.82 31.77
C TRP A 403 -32.14 -12.91 32.42
N GLN A 404 -31.09 -12.55 31.69
CA GLN A 404 -29.99 -11.75 32.23
C GLN A 404 -29.54 -10.67 31.26
N ILE A 405 -29.47 -9.42 31.71
CA ILE A 405 -28.82 -8.34 30.95
C ILE A 405 -27.31 -8.59 30.97
N GLN A 406 -26.69 -8.61 29.79
CA GLN A 406 -25.26 -8.81 29.62
C GLN A 406 -24.56 -7.45 29.55
N SER A 407 -23.86 -7.09 30.62
CA SER A 407 -23.11 -5.83 30.70
C SER A 407 -21.74 -5.93 29.99
N LEU A 408 -21.19 -4.78 29.61
CA LEU A 408 -19.85 -4.70 29.01
C LEU A 408 -18.78 -5.22 29.98
N GLU A 409 -18.92 -4.93 31.28
CA GLU A 409 -17.99 -5.31 32.34
C GLU A 409 -17.87 -6.82 32.53
N GLU A 410 -18.99 -7.54 32.41
CA GLU A 410 -19.07 -8.98 32.64
C GLU A 410 -18.62 -9.81 31.42
N ALA A 411 -18.43 -9.17 30.27
CA ALA A 411 -17.97 -9.82 29.05
C ALA A 411 -16.59 -10.47 29.24
N GLY A 412 -16.36 -11.62 28.59
CA GLY A 412 -15.09 -12.35 28.64
C GLY A 412 -14.09 -12.04 27.53
N GLY A 413 -14.51 -11.40 26.42
CA GLY A 413 -13.65 -11.04 25.29
C GLY A 413 -12.63 -9.96 25.63
N LYS A 414 -11.41 -10.00 25.07
CA LYS A 414 -10.39 -8.95 25.29
C LYS A 414 -10.51 -7.80 24.32
N VAL A 415 -11.03 -8.02 23.13
CA VAL A 415 -11.15 -7.00 22.10
C VAL A 415 -12.46 -6.26 22.31
N LEU A 416 -12.35 -4.95 22.51
CA LEU A 416 -13.46 -4.03 22.58
C LEU A 416 -13.81 -3.54 21.18
N ASN A 417 -15.08 -3.66 20.82
CA ASN A 417 -15.65 -2.99 19.67
C ASN A 417 -16.18 -1.61 20.08
N LEU A 418 -15.58 -0.58 19.51
CA LEU A 418 -16.07 0.79 19.49
C LEU A 418 -16.45 1.12 18.06
N ASP A 419 -17.73 1.38 17.79
CA ASP A 419 -18.18 1.66 16.43
C ASP A 419 -19.17 2.84 16.35
N TYR A 420 -19.14 3.54 15.22
CA TYR A 420 -20.07 4.59 14.84
C TYR A 420 -20.29 4.60 13.33
N PHE A 421 -21.54 4.38 12.93
CA PHE A 421 -21.99 4.36 11.54
C PHE A 421 -23.10 5.40 11.39
N ALA A 422 -22.95 6.35 10.47
CA ALA A 422 -23.91 7.44 10.30
C ALA A 422 -24.22 7.83 8.86
N VAL A 423 -25.42 8.37 8.65
CA VAL A 423 -25.82 9.03 7.42
C VAL A 423 -26.10 10.49 7.74
N LYS A 424 -25.36 11.40 7.10
CA LYS A 424 -25.62 12.83 7.18
C LYS A 424 -26.81 13.17 6.28
N VAL A 425 -27.81 13.84 6.85
CA VAL A 425 -29.08 14.17 6.22
C VAL A 425 -29.25 15.69 6.21
N THR A 426 -29.09 16.29 5.04
CA THR A 426 -29.24 17.75 4.83
C THR A 426 -30.70 18.12 4.63
N THR A 427 -31.51 17.21 4.10
CA THR A 427 -32.96 17.37 3.94
C THR A 427 -33.65 16.07 4.32
N LEU A 428 -34.57 16.10 5.29
CA LEU A 428 -35.32 14.92 5.71
C LEU A 428 -36.23 14.42 4.56
N PRO A 429 -36.44 13.10 4.43
CA PRO A 429 -37.28 12.56 3.37
C PRO A 429 -38.76 12.82 3.62
N ASN A 430 -39.56 12.66 2.57
CA ASN A 430 -41.01 12.60 2.68
C ASN A 430 -41.45 11.23 3.18
N ASN A 431 -42.46 11.23 4.05
CA ASN A 431 -43.12 10.00 4.47
C ASN A 431 -43.84 9.37 3.27
N PRO A 432 -43.51 8.13 2.89
CA PRO A 432 -44.08 7.50 1.70
C PRO A 432 -45.59 7.22 1.83
N VAL A 433 -46.13 7.23 3.05
CA VAL A 433 -47.57 7.02 3.32
C VAL A 433 -48.35 8.33 3.24
N THR A 434 -47.84 9.41 3.83
CA THR A 434 -48.57 10.68 3.94
C THR A 434 -48.18 11.71 2.88
N GLY A 435 -47.02 11.53 2.22
CA GLY A 435 -46.43 12.48 1.29
C GLY A 435 -45.87 13.76 1.95
N THR A 436 -45.89 13.85 3.28
CA THR A 436 -45.38 15.01 4.03
C THR A 436 -43.94 14.77 4.47
N GLN A 437 -43.11 15.82 4.46
CA GLN A 437 -41.75 15.74 4.99
C GLN A 437 -41.75 15.30 6.46
N PHE A 438 -40.90 14.36 6.82
CA PHE A 438 -40.70 14.00 8.22
C PHE A 438 -40.04 15.15 9.00
N ASN A 439 -40.33 15.25 10.30
CA ASN A 439 -39.36 15.82 11.23
C ASN A 439 -38.40 14.70 11.71
N ALA A 440 -37.29 15.06 12.36
CA ALA A 440 -36.24 14.11 12.70
C ALA A 440 -36.74 12.97 13.62
N GLN A 441 -37.57 13.30 14.61
CA GLN A 441 -38.14 12.32 15.53
C GLN A 441 -39.09 11.34 14.83
N ASP A 442 -39.99 11.84 13.97
CA ASP A 442 -40.91 11.00 13.21
C ASP A 442 -40.15 10.10 12.23
N PHE A 443 -39.05 10.59 11.65
CA PHE A 443 -38.21 9.78 10.80
C PHE A 443 -37.47 8.69 11.58
N LEU A 444 -36.97 9.00 12.79
CA LEU A 444 -36.35 8.01 13.68
C LEU A 444 -37.34 6.90 14.06
N VAL A 445 -38.59 7.26 14.37
CA VAL A 445 -39.67 6.29 14.65
C VAL A 445 -39.98 5.45 13.41
N TYR A 446 -40.01 6.07 12.22
CA TYR A 446 -40.20 5.36 10.96
C TYR A 446 -39.05 4.36 10.72
N PHE A 447 -37.80 4.79 10.86
CA PHE A 447 -36.62 3.95 10.73
C PHE A 447 -36.71 2.74 11.65
N ARG A 448 -36.96 2.95 12.96
CA ARG A 448 -37.10 1.87 13.95
C ARG A 448 -38.16 0.84 13.57
N LYS A 449 -39.36 1.30 13.19
CA LYS A 449 -40.47 0.40 12.83
C LYS A 449 -40.25 -0.34 11.52
N ASN A 450 -39.33 0.14 10.69
CA ASN A 450 -39.00 -0.41 9.39
C ASN A 450 -37.54 -0.86 9.33
N ILE A 451 -36.90 -1.14 10.47
CA ILE A 451 -35.45 -1.38 10.54
C ILE A 451 -35.01 -2.54 9.63
N ASN A 452 -35.88 -3.55 9.46
CA ASN A 452 -35.66 -4.70 8.58
C ASN A 452 -35.60 -4.35 7.08
N ASN A 453 -36.09 -3.17 6.68
CA ASN A 453 -35.91 -2.67 5.32
C ASN A 453 -34.50 -2.09 5.09
N PHE A 454 -33.78 -1.79 6.17
CA PHE A 454 -32.45 -1.18 6.15
C PHE A 454 -31.34 -2.17 6.49
N THR A 455 -31.64 -3.38 6.95
CA THR A 455 -30.66 -4.42 7.26
C THR A 455 -30.57 -5.44 6.13
N ASN A 456 -29.51 -6.25 6.11
CA ASN A 456 -29.41 -7.45 5.27
C ASN A 456 -28.84 -8.59 6.12
N GLY A 457 -29.39 -9.80 5.97
CA GLY A 457 -28.97 -10.96 6.76
C GLY A 457 -29.41 -10.97 8.23
N SER A 458 -29.85 -9.85 8.80
CA SER A 458 -30.39 -9.78 10.17
C SER A 458 -31.80 -9.18 10.21
N THR A 459 -32.66 -9.73 11.07
CA THR A 459 -34.02 -9.25 11.32
C THR A 459 -34.17 -8.82 12.77
N PHE A 460 -35.03 -7.83 13.02
CA PHE A 460 -35.40 -7.33 14.34
C PHE A 460 -36.88 -7.60 14.55
N GLU A 461 -37.20 -8.41 15.55
CA GLU A 461 -38.57 -8.84 15.83
C GLU A 461 -38.86 -8.76 17.34
N PRO A 462 -40.09 -8.42 17.75
CA PRO A 462 -40.48 -8.54 19.15
C PRO A 462 -40.24 -9.97 19.64
N TYR A 463 -39.69 -10.10 20.85
CA TYR A 463 -39.40 -11.42 21.40
C TYR A 463 -40.68 -12.23 21.64
N CYS A 464 -40.78 -13.37 20.96
CA CYS A 464 -42.01 -14.17 20.88
C CYS A 464 -41.82 -15.68 21.14
N GLU A 465 -40.63 -16.12 21.56
CA GLU A 465 -40.36 -17.52 21.90
C GLU A 465 -41.20 -18.03 23.08
N ILE A 466 -41.67 -17.09 23.92
CA ILE A 466 -42.63 -17.38 25.00
C ILE A 466 -44.01 -16.82 24.61
N PRO A 467 -45.00 -17.68 24.29
CA PRO A 467 -46.31 -17.23 23.82
C PRO A 467 -47.05 -16.28 24.78
N SER A 468 -46.82 -16.39 26.10
CA SER A 468 -47.49 -15.54 27.10
C SER A 468 -47.06 -14.08 27.08
N ILE A 469 -45.87 -13.76 26.56
CA ILE A 469 -45.33 -12.38 26.49
C ILE A 469 -45.28 -11.82 25.07
N CYS A 470 -45.39 -12.66 24.04
CA CYS A 470 -45.27 -12.24 22.63
C CYS A 470 -46.17 -11.04 22.28
N GLN A 471 -47.45 -11.07 22.67
CA GLN A 471 -48.36 -9.96 22.39
C GLN A 471 -47.98 -8.68 23.16
N GLN A 472 -47.45 -8.82 24.38
CA GLN A 472 -47.00 -7.68 25.18
C GLN A 472 -45.77 -7.02 24.54
N GLU A 473 -44.77 -7.80 24.16
CA GLU A 473 -43.56 -7.27 23.49
C GLU A 473 -43.90 -6.70 22.10
N THR A 474 -44.78 -7.36 21.35
CA THR A 474 -45.27 -6.85 20.06
C THR A 474 -45.98 -5.51 20.22
N ASN A 475 -46.84 -5.37 21.24
CA ASN A 475 -47.51 -4.10 21.51
C ASN A 475 -46.50 -3.03 21.91
N LEU A 476 -45.57 -3.35 22.81
CA LEU A 476 -44.56 -2.41 23.32
C LEU A 476 -43.65 -1.91 22.19
N TRP A 477 -43.14 -2.80 21.33
CA TRP A 477 -42.35 -2.46 20.15
C TRP A 477 -43.10 -1.52 19.20
N ASN A 478 -44.41 -1.67 19.05
CA ASN A 478 -45.19 -0.84 18.15
C ASN A 478 -45.57 0.54 18.72
N THR A 479 -45.33 0.80 20.01
CA THR A 479 -45.62 2.09 20.64
C THR A 479 -44.59 3.17 20.29
N THR A 480 -44.84 4.40 20.75
CA THR A 480 -43.91 5.53 20.66
C THR A 480 -42.91 5.59 21.82
N ASN A 481 -43.07 4.77 22.87
CA ASN A 481 -42.11 4.63 23.97
C ASN A 481 -41.81 3.15 24.17
N ILE A 482 -40.66 2.73 23.65
CA ILE A 482 -40.26 1.32 23.62
C ILE A 482 -39.43 0.91 24.84
N LEU A 483 -39.35 1.74 25.90
CA LEU A 483 -38.55 1.41 27.07
C LEU A 483 -38.95 0.04 27.64
N GLY A 484 -37.98 -0.85 27.78
CA GLY A 484 -38.14 -2.23 28.21
C GLY A 484 -38.58 -3.21 27.13
N ALA A 485 -38.81 -2.80 25.88
CA ALA A 485 -39.12 -3.73 24.78
C ALA A 485 -37.99 -4.73 24.59
N ILE A 486 -38.33 -6.01 24.50
CA ILE A 486 -37.38 -7.10 24.23
C ILE A 486 -37.49 -7.46 22.76
N VAL A 487 -36.34 -7.46 22.09
CA VAL A 487 -36.22 -7.66 20.64
C VAL A 487 -35.26 -8.80 20.39
N LYS A 488 -35.68 -9.74 19.55
CA LYS A 488 -34.87 -10.81 19.01
C LYS A 488 -34.25 -10.34 17.69
N LEU A 489 -32.98 -10.66 17.52
CA LEU A 489 -32.19 -10.41 16.33
C LEU A 489 -31.82 -11.76 15.71
N ASP A 490 -32.17 -11.97 14.45
CA ASP A 490 -31.56 -13.07 13.68
C ASP A 490 -30.12 -12.66 13.37
N ILE A 491 -29.15 -13.40 13.89
CA ILE A 491 -27.72 -13.18 13.62
C ILE A 491 -27.27 -14.35 12.74
N PRO A 492 -26.93 -14.12 11.47
CA PRO A 492 -26.67 -15.20 10.54
C PRO A 492 -25.63 -16.17 11.06
N ALA A 493 -26.07 -17.41 11.24
CA ALA A 493 -25.26 -18.57 11.57
C ALA A 493 -24.15 -18.81 10.52
N TYR A 494 -22.89 -18.65 10.94
CA TYR A 494 -21.72 -19.07 10.19
C TYR A 494 -21.35 -20.52 10.55
N ASN A 495 -21.29 -21.41 9.57
CA ASN A 495 -20.83 -22.78 9.81
C ASN A 495 -19.31 -22.82 9.87
N GLY A 496 -18.74 -22.95 11.07
CA GLY A 496 -17.30 -23.08 11.27
C GLY A 496 -16.75 -24.42 10.81
N VAL A 497 -15.42 -24.48 10.66
CA VAL A 497 -14.68 -25.72 10.39
C VAL A 497 -14.80 -26.64 11.61
N GLY A 498 -15.65 -27.67 11.50
CA GLY A 498 -15.94 -28.59 12.61
C GLY A 498 -17.43 -28.92 12.80
N GLY A 499 -18.33 -28.19 12.12
CA GLY A 499 -19.78 -28.40 12.24
C GLY A 499 -20.44 -27.61 13.36
N ASP A 500 -19.68 -26.79 14.09
CA ASP A 500 -20.21 -25.83 15.05
C ASP A 500 -20.74 -24.60 14.30
N THR A 501 -22.02 -24.29 14.52
CA THR A 501 -22.67 -23.10 13.99
C THR A 501 -22.35 -21.90 14.88
N PHE A 502 -21.61 -20.94 14.35
CA PHE A 502 -21.28 -19.65 14.95
C PHE A 502 -22.37 -18.62 14.58
N GLY A 503 -23.34 -18.44 15.45
CA GLY A 503 -24.42 -17.48 15.28
C GLY A 503 -25.66 -18.07 15.91
N ASN A 504 -25.94 -17.62 17.13
CA ASN A 504 -27.24 -17.80 17.75
C ASN A 504 -27.97 -16.48 17.58
N ASP A 505 -29.29 -16.55 17.44
CA ASP A 505 -30.15 -15.38 17.54
C ASP A 505 -29.76 -14.57 18.78
N GLY A 506 -29.66 -13.25 18.62
CA GLY A 506 -29.32 -12.34 19.71
C GLY A 506 -30.60 -11.80 20.36
N VAL A 507 -30.62 -11.60 21.66
CA VAL A 507 -31.70 -10.87 22.32
C VAL A 507 -31.18 -9.56 22.92
N VAL A 508 -31.94 -8.50 22.77
CA VAL A 508 -31.67 -7.19 23.37
C VAL A 508 -32.90 -6.64 24.07
N VAL A 509 -32.68 -5.78 25.06
CA VAL A 509 -33.71 -5.00 25.74
C VAL A 509 -33.48 -3.51 25.54
N CYS A 510 -34.54 -2.76 25.23
CA CYS A 510 -34.48 -1.30 25.22
C CYS A 510 -34.27 -0.79 26.65
N SER A 511 -33.05 -0.35 26.96
CA SER A 511 -32.64 0.11 28.28
C SER A 511 -32.78 1.61 28.44
N GLU A 512 -32.90 2.37 27.35
CA GLU A 512 -33.16 3.80 27.39
C GLU A 512 -33.92 4.25 26.15
N PHE A 513 -34.80 5.24 26.32
CA PHE A 513 -35.55 5.82 25.21
C PHE A 513 -35.74 7.32 25.43
N THR A 514 -35.37 8.12 24.42
CA THR A 514 -35.57 9.57 24.35
C THR A 514 -36.22 9.96 23.03
N ASN A 515 -36.42 11.26 22.79
CA ASN A 515 -36.91 11.74 21.50
C ASN A 515 -35.87 11.61 20.37
N ASN A 516 -34.59 11.51 20.71
CA ASN A 516 -33.49 11.57 19.75
C ASN A 516 -32.76 10.23 19.60
N TYR A 517 -32.87 9.32 20.56
CA TYR A 517 -32.21 8.03 20.51
C TYR A 517 -32.90 6.98 21.39
N TRP A 518 -32.53 5.72 21.20
CA TRP A 518 -32.76 4.65 22.16
C TRP A 518 -31.50 3.80 22.30
N ASN A 519 -31.32 3.21 23.49
CA ASN A 519 -30.24 2.26 23.78
C ASN A 519 -30.81 0.85 23.87
N PHE A 520 -30.15 -0.08 23.21
CA PHE A 520 -30.30 -1.50 23.45
C PHE A 520 -29.13 -1.99 24.30
N MET A 521 -29.44 -2.83 25.28
CA MET A 521 -28.44 -3.68 25.93
C MET A 521 -28.68 -5.12 25.54
N THR A 522 -27.58 -5.83 25.30
CA THR A 522 -27.57 -7.27 25.05
C THR A 522 -28.08 -8.04 26.26
N MET A 523 -28.75 -9.15 26.03
CA MET A 523 -29.25 -10.00 27.10
C MET A 523 -29.28 -11.47 26.70
N GLU A 524 -29.16 -12.33 27.71
CA GLU A 524 -29.58 -13.71 27.65
C GLU A 524 -31.10 -13.78 27.78
N ALA A 525 -31.71 -14.64 26.97
CA ALA A 525 -33.11 -15.02 27.10
C ALA A 525 -33.29 -16.54 26.93
N PRO A 526 -34.35 -17.14 27.49
CA PRO A 526 -34.73 -18.51 27.21
C PRO A 526 -34.76 -18.85 25.72
N TYR A 527 -34.42 -20.07 25.34
CA TYR A 527 -34.46 -20.56 23.95
C TYR A 527 -33.46 -19.93 22.95
N ASP A 528 -33.03 -18.69 23.17
CA ASP A 528 -32.04 -17.98 22.33
C ASP A 528 -30.64 -17.91 22.96
N TYR A 529 -30.51 -18.27 24.24
CA TYR A 529 -29.26 -18.26 25.01
C TYR A 529 -28.63 -16.86 25.10
N SER A 530 -27.35 -16.82 25.49
CA SER A 530 -26.57 -15.60 25.62
C SER A 530 -26.31 -14.98 24.25
N HIS A 531 -26.49 -13.66 24.17
CA HIS A 531 -26.06 -12.86 23.02
C HIS A 531 -24.54 -13.06 22.77
N PRO A 532 -24.08 -13.14 21.51
CA PRO A 532 -22.66 -13.40 21.18
C PRO A 532 -21.68 -12.33 21.70
N VAL A 533 -22.19 -11.10 21.82
CA VAL A 533 -21.48 -9.95 22.40
C VAL A 533 -22.28 -9.38 23.57
N SER A 534 -21.59 -8.67 24.46
CA SER A 534 -22.14 -8.01 25.63
C SER A 534 -21.80 -6.52 25.59
N GLY A 535 -22.79 -5.65 25.83
CA GLY A 535 -22.59 -4.21 25.79
C GLY A 535 -23.87 -3.43 25.46
N THR A 536 -23.66 -2.21 24.98
CA THR A 536 -24.74 -1.25 24.68
C THR A 536 -24.61 -0.74 23.26
N ARG A 537 -25.72 -0.73 22.52
CA ARG A 537 -25.82 -0.14 21.18
C ARG A 537 -26.91 0.92 21.14
N GLN A 538 -26.57 2.10 20.68
CA GLN A 538 -27.45 3.25 20.55
C GLN A 538 -27.83 3.46 19.08
N PHE A 539 -29.10 3.79 18.87
CA PHE A 539 -29.65 4.21 17.58
C PHE A 539 -30.28 5.58 17.77
N GLY A 540 -30.00 6.53 16.89
CA GLY A 540 -30.50 7.87 17.09
C GLY A 540 -30.22 8.84 15.95
N PHE A 541 -30.46 10.10 16.25
CA PHE A 541 -29.96 11.21 15.47
C PHE A 541 -29.39 12.31 16.34
N GLU A 542 -28.42 13.04 15.79
CA GLU A 542 -27.83 14.25 16.36
C GLU A 542 -27.95 15.39 15.34
N THR A 543 -28.05 16.63 15.83
CA THR A 543 -28.14 17.82 14.99
C THR A 543 -26.77 18.46 14.86
N ASN A 544 -26.31 18.61 13.63
CA ASN A 544 -25.06 19.27 13.30
C ASN A 544 -25.19 20.80 13.40
N SER A 545 -24.05 21.50 13.51
CA SER A 545 -24.01 22.97 13.60
C SER A 545 -24.58 23.68 12.37
N ASP A 546 -24.59 23.01 11.21
CA ASP A 546 -25.17 23.51 9.95
C ASP A 546 -26.69 23.26 9.84
N GLY A 547 -27.31 22.68 10.88
CA GLY A 547 -28.74 22.33 10.91
C GLY A 547 -29.09 21.02 10.22
N SER A 548 -28.12 20.30 9.63
CA SER A 548 -28.30 18.93 9.16
C SER A 548 -28.34 17.94 10.33
N TYR A 549 -28.65 16.68 10.05
CA TYR A 549 -28.70 15.61 11.06
C TYR A 549 -27.75 14.48 10.71
N ASN A 550 -27.13 13.83 11.70
CA ASN A 550 -26.56 12.50 11.49
C ASN A 550 -27.52 11.48 12.09
N PHE A 551 -28.07 10.58 11.27
CA PHE A 551 -28.79 9.41 11.76
C PHE A 551 -27.80 8.27 11.90
N TYR A 552 -27.68 7.69 13.09
CA TYR A 552 -26.54 6.84 13.43
C TYR A 552 -26.91 5.56 14.18
N VAL A 553 -25.98 4.61 14.11
CA VAL A 553 -25.84 3.45 14.99
C VAL A 553 -24.47 3.56 15.66
N ARG A 554 -24.41 3.44 16.98
CA ARG A 554 -23.17 3.53 17.77
C ARG A 554 -23.10 2.38 18.77
N GLY A 555 -22.01 1.63 18.77
CA GLY A 555 -21.84 0.43 19.60
C GLY A 555 -20.63 0.51 20.53
N VAL A 556 -20.80 -0.04 21.73
CA VAL A 556 -19.71 -0.41 22.63
C VAL A 556 -20.00 -1.82 23.14
N ASP A 557 -19.30 -2.80 22.60
CA ASP A 557 -19.52 -4.21 22.93
C ASP A 557 -18.24 -5.05 22.87
N ARG A 558 -18.29 -6.22 23.51
CA ARG A 558 -17.21 -7.21 23.58
C ARG A 558 -17.80 -8.59 23.43
N PHE A 559 -17.06 -9.56 22.90
CA PHE A 559 -17.52 -10.95 22.92
C PHE A 559 -17.85 -11.41 24.34
N ASN A 560 -18.99 -12.10 24.50
CA ASN A 560 -19.44 -12.56 25.81
C ASN A 560 -18.43 -13.55 26.44
N SER A 561 -17.72 -14.33 25.62
CA SER A 561 -16.66 -15.22 26.09
C SER A 561 -15.40 -15.14 25.24
N ARG A 562 -14.25 -15.41 25.87
CA ARG A 562 -12.95 -15.48 25.19
C ARG A 562 -12.88 -16.61 24.16
N ALA A 563 -13.61 -17.71 24.38
CA ALA A 563 -13.66 -18.82 23.44
C ALA A 563 -14.34 -18.41 22.11
N GLN A 564 -15.45 -17.66 22.19
CA GLN A 564 -16.13 -17.11 21.02
C GLN A 564 -15.24 -16.12 20.27
N GLU A 565 -14.53 -15.25 20.99
CA GLU A 565 -13.59 -14.29 20.39
C GLU A 565 -12.46 -14.98 19.62
N ILE A 566 -11.85 -16.02 20.20
CA ILE A 566 -10.78 -16.79 19.53
C ILE A 566 -11.33 -17.47 18.28
N ALA A 567 -12.52 -18.06 18.38
CA ALA A 567 -13.13 -18.72 17.23
C ALA A 567 -13.47 -17.73 16.11
N ALA A 568 -13.96 -16.53 16.46
CA ALA A 568 -14.17 -15.44 15.51
C ALA A 568 -12.85 -15.04 14.82
N GLY A 569 -11.74 -14.93 15.56
CA GLY A 569 -10.42 -14.66 14.97
C GLY A 569 -9.91 -15.72 14.01
N ILE A 570 -10.24 -17.00 14.25
CA ILE A 570 -9.89 -18.09 13.32
C ILE A 570 -10.71 -17.99 12.02
N VAL A 571 -11.97 -17.57 12.12
CA VAL A 571 -12.93 -17.58 11.00
C VAL A 571 -12.84 -16.30 10.16
N PHE A 572 -12.74 -15.14 10.80
CA PHE A 572 -12.83 -13.82 10.18
C PHE A 572 -11.47 -13.13 10.04
N GLY A 573 -10.39 -13.72 10.58
CA GLY A 573 -9.05 -13.15 10.53
C GLY A 573 -8.85 -12.05 11.57
N ASP A 574 -8.06 -11.04 11.22
CA ASP A 574 -7.61 -10.00 12.15
C ASP A 574 -8.75 -9.06 12.59
N ASP A 575 -9.80 -8.89 11.78
CA ASP A 575 -11.00 -8.14 12.17
C ASP A 575 -12.19 -9.05 12.49
N ILE A 576 -12.26 -9.36 13.78
CA ILE A 576 -13.28 -10.25 14.35
C ILE A 576 -14.70 -9.64 14.38
N PHE A 577 -14.87 -8.35 14.06
CA PHE A 577 -16.16 -7.66 14.00
C PHE A 577 -16.62 -7.33 12.59
N SER A 578 -15.85 -7.69 11.55
CA SER A 578 -16.14 -7.40 10.13
C SER A 578 -17.58 -7.69 9.68
N LYS A 579 -18.23 -8.75 10.21
CA LYS A 579 -19.64 -9.06 9.89
C LYS A 579 -20.65 -8.12 10.54
N ALA A 580 -20.35 -7.62 11.74
CA ALA A 580 -21.15 -6.57 12.33
C ALA A 580 -20.97 -5.27 11.54
N ASP A 581 -19.74 -4.97 11.08
CA ASP A 581 -19.46 -3.78 10.27
C ASP A 581 -20.21 -3.82 8.94
N GLU A 582 -20.17 -4.94 8.21
CA GLU A 582 -20.95 -5.15 6.97
C GLU A 582 -22.46 -4.89 7.16
N LEU A 583 -23.02 -5.31 8.31
CA LEU A 583 -24.42 -5.08 8.63
C LEU A 583 -24.72 -3.59 8.79
N TRP A 584 -23.89 -2.84 9.52
CA TRP A 584 -24.14 -1.43 9.80
C TRP A 584 -23.82 -0.53 8.61
N GLU A 585 -22.82 -0.88 7.79
CA GLU A 585 -22.58 -0.25 6.49
C GLU A 585 -23.79 -0.42 5.57
N THR A 586 -24.39 -1.61 5.52
CA THR A 586 -25.63 -1.85 4.77
C THR A 586 -26.76 -0.95 5.27
N VAL A 587 -26.87 -0.71 6.59
CA VAL A 587 -27.85 0.23 7.14
C VAL A 587 -27.59 1.65 6.62
N GLN A 588 -26.34 2.13 6.59
CA GLN A 588 -26.02 3.44 6.05
C GLN A 588 -26.41 3.56 4.57
N GLU A 589 -26.05 2.56 3.77
CA GLU A 589 -26.35 2.53 2.34
C GLU A 589 -27.86 2.57 2.08
N LYS A 590 -28.61 1.64 2.69
CA LYS A 590 -30.06 1.56 2.47
C LYS A 590 -30.80 2.76 3.02
N LEU A 591 -30.35 3.32 4.15
CA LEU A 591 -30.93 4.53 4.71
C LEU A 591 -30.69 5.73 3.79
N SER A 592 -29.47 5.92 3.28
CA SER A 592 -29.12 6.97 2.31
C SER A 592 -29.93 6.85 1.02
N ILE A 593 -30.03 5.63 0.47
CA ILE A 593 -30.85 5.34 -0.72
C ILE A 593 -32.31 5.71 -0.46
N PHE A 594 -32.88 5.29 0.68
CA PHE A 594 -34.25 5.60 1.04
C PHE A 594 -34.47 7.12 1.13
N ILE A 595 -33.58 7.85 1.80
CA ILE A 595 -33.72 9.29 1.99
C ILE A 595 -33.73 10.00 0.63
N ASN A 596 -32.75 9.71 -0.21
CA ASN A 596 -32.60 10.34 -1.52
C ASN A 596 -33.76 9.98 -2.47
N ALA A 597 -34.25 8.73 -2.42
CA ALA A 597 -35.40 8.29 -3.23
C ALA A 597 -36.73 8.93 -2.81
N ASN A 598 -36.83 9.44 -1.58
CA ASN A 598 -38.06 10.02 -1.03
C ASN A 598 -38.00 11.55 -0.90
N GLY A 599 -37.17 12.22 -1.71
CA GLY A 599 -37.10 13.69 -1.79
C GLY A 599 -36.32 14.35 -0.64
N GLY A 600 -35.55 13.57 0.11
CA GLY A 600 -34.53 14.08 1.02
C GLY A 600 -33.17 14.24 0.34
N GLY A 601 -32.16 14.60 1.12
CA GLY A 601 -30.77 14.71 0.70
C GLY A 601 -29.85 14.15 1.77
N SER A 602 -29.00 13.21 1.39
CA SER A 602 -28.11 12.52 2.32
C SER A 602 -26.79 12.07 1.72
N THR A 603 -25.78 11.93 2.58
CA THR A 603 -24.45 11.38 2.28
C THR A 603 -24.04 10.42 3.39
N ILE A 604 -23.40 9.31 3.02
CA ILE A 604 -22.82 8.37 3.99
C ILE A 604 -21.64 9.06 4.68
N VAL A 605 -21.57 8.94 6.00
CA VAL A 605 -20.40 9.34 6.80
C VAL A 605 -19.47 8.14 6.88
N THR A 606 -18.17 8.33 6.67
CA THR A 606 -17.19 7.25 6.81
C THR A 606 -17.34 6.59 8.19
N PRO A 607 -17.49 5.26 8.26
CA PRO A 607 -17.55 4.54 9.52
C PRO A 607 -16.33 4.84 10.40
N VAL A 608 -16.56 4.85 11.71
CA VAL A 608 -15.50 4.93 12.70
C VAL A 608 -15.51 3.62 13.48
N THR A 609 -14.41 2.88 13.44
CA THR A 609 -14.26 1.58 14.10
C THR A 609 -12.92 1.52 14.83
N ASN A 610 -12.94 1.22 16.14
CA ASN A 610 -11.72 0.99 16.92
C ASN A 610 -11.84 -0.36 17.64
N ARG A 611 -10.73 -1.12 17.64
CA ARG A 611 -10.64 -2.50 18.15
C ARG A 611 -9.62 -2.60 19.28
N ALA A 612 -9.80 -1.79 20.32
CA ALA A 612 -8.83 -1.68 21.41
C ALA A 612 -8.87 -2.89 22.36
N ASN A 613 -7.76 -3.14 23.06
CA ASN A 613 -7.76 -4.12 24.15
C ASN A 613 -8.49 -3.53 25.37
N TRP A 614 -9.57 -4.19 25.81
CA TRP A 614 -10.39 -3.76 26.95
C TRP A 614 -9.56 -3.49 28.19
N GLU A 615 -8.60 -4.34 28.53
CA GLU A 615 -7.78 -4.17 29.73
C GLU A 615 -6.92 -2.91 29.70
N LYS A 616 -6.57 -2.44 28.50
CA LYS A 616 -5.86 -1.18 28.30
C LYS A 616 -6.81 0.01 28.50
N VAL A 617 -7.99 -0.02 27.88
CA VAL A 617 -8.85 1.18 27.79
C VAL A 617 -9.95 1.27 28.85
N LYS A 618 -10.22 0.20 29.61
CA LYS A 618 -11.36 0.13 30.54
C LYS A 618 -11.40 1.26 31.57
N ASP A 619 -10.26 1.66 32.12
CA ASP A 619 -10.25 2.69 33.15
C ASP A 619 -10.56 4.08 32.57
N VAL A 620 -10.20 4.33 31.31
CA VAL A 620 -10.61 5.55 30.60
C VAL A 620 -12.11 5.50 30.30
N LEU A 621 -12.60 4.39 29.74
CA LEU A 621 -14.03 4.23 29.43
C LEU A 621 -14.94 4.21 30.67
N GLN A 622 -14.41 3.84 31.83
CA GLN A 622 -15.11 3.92 33.11
C GLN A 622 -14.94 5.27 33.83
N GLY A 623 -14.26 6.24 33.21
CA GLY A 623 -14.06 7.58 33.76
C GLY A 623 -13.12 7.62 34.96
N LYS A 624 -12.34 6.55 35.19
CA LYS A 624 -11.30 6.49 36.24
C LYS A 624 -10.00 7.16 35.79
N ARG A 625 -9.78 7.26 34.48
CA ARG A 625 -8.67 7.95 33.82
C ARG A 625 -9.21 8.93 32.76
N PRO A 626 -8.51 10.05 32.49
CA PRO A 626 -8.96 11.02 31.49
C PRO A 626 -8.81 10.47 30.06
N THR A 627 -9.61 10.97 29.12
CA THR A 627 -9.52 10.63 27.70
C THR A 627 -8.22 11.10 27.05
N SER A 628 -7.53 12.10 27.63
CA SER A 628 -6.19 12.53 27.24
C SER A 628 -5.14 11.44 27.33
N ASP A 629 -5.35 10.41 28.16
CA ASP A 629 -4.45 9.26 28.21
C ASP A 629 -4.48 8.47 26.88
N LEU A 630 -5.57 8.55 26.11
CA LEU A 630 -5.70 7.97 24.77
C LEU A 630 -5.22 8.93 23.66
N GLY A 631 -4.53 10.02 24.02
CA GLY A 631 -4.11 11.05 23.05
C GLY A 631 -5.20 12.06 22.69
N CYS A 632 -6.36 12.03 23.35
CA CYS A 632 -7.47 12.94 23.09
C CYS A 632 -7.36 14.24 23.90
N ASN A 633 -6.91 15.31 23.25
CA ASN A 633 -6.72 16.63 23.86
C ASN A 633 -7.85 17.61 23.55
#